data_AF-A0A2D9S8E0-F1
#
_entry.id   AF-A0A2D9S8E0-F1
#
_cell.length_a   1.000
_cell.length_b   1.000
_cell.length_c   1.000
_cell.angle_alpha   90.00
_cell.angle_beta   90.00
_cell.angle_gamma   90.00
#
_symmetry.space_group_name_H-M   'P 1'
#
loop_
_entity.id
_entity.type
_entity.pdbx_description
1 polymer ?
#
loop_
_entity_poly.entity_id
_entity_poly.type
_entity_poly.pdbx_seq_one_letter_code
_entity_poly.pdbx_strand_id
1 'polypeptide(L)'
;MRTADIGVSLQHPRRSLGNRHRSQAEKFYKLGEKDNTNLSWAEQSARQAVLHDFTHPDNWRILLKIKVRLQDNEGIRSVLDEVFLILGRDPELLSQITNVNLLNSASNLLEAALSVDPLDPDDWWNLTMQEGGVEEFCERIRRLDFTDPRANILFSRRMERLLEDGFEEEYLDLTKKLLAQRPSNYEAWDRMGKLHERRNEFDLAWFCYDQAQAHSTSLKSRDEFRARMESQIDGRGKVPWKSPDITDRVEFLTRMQSLAENKHQETNPSNDESTDETELTELQIAEELLTKDRISEAFFIARRLAAEGDSKAMALTERIQEMMRNG
;
A
#
# COMPACT_ATOMS: atom_id res chain seq x y z
N MET A 1 -8.93 25.42 2.64
CA MET A 1 -7.51 25.03 2.60
C MET A 1 -7.41 23.78 3.46
N ARG A 2 -7.49 22.59 2.85
CA ARG A 2 -7.46 21.31 3.58
C ARG A 2 -6.09 21.19 4.22
N THR A 3 -6.04 21.07 5.54
CA THR A 3 -4.87 20.60 6.27
C THR A 3 -4.62 19.17 5.80
N ALA A 4 -3.82 19.02 4.74
CA ALA A 4 -3.26 17.73 4.39
C ALA A 4 -2.57 17.22 5.65
N ASP A 5 -2.98 16.05 6.12
CA ASP A 5 -2.43 15.47 7.33
C ASP A 5 -0.89 15.44 7.20
N ILE A 6 -0.23 16.07 8.16
CA ILE A 6 1.23 16.20 8.17
C ILE A 6 1.85 14.81 8.14
N GLY A 7 1.20 13.81 8.76
CA GLY A 7 1.61 12.40 8.70
C GLY A 7 1.66 11.84 7.28
N VAL A 8 0.57 11.98 6.52
CA VAL A 8 0.49 11.53 5.11
C VAL A 8 1.50 12.26 4.23
N SER A 9 1.70 13.56 4.45
CA SER A 9 2.69 14.34 3.71
C SER A 9 4.15 13.98 4.03
N LEU A 10 4.41 13.45 5.23
CA LEU A 10 5.71 12.93 5.64
C LEU A 10 5.98 11.52 5.10
N GLN A 11 4.92 10.74 4.83
CA GLN A 11 5.05 9.41 4.25
C GLN A 11 5.48 9.45 2.77
N HIS A 12 5.22 10.54 2.04
CA HIS A 12 5.73 10.69 0.68
C HIS A 12 7.22 11.10 0.65
N PRO A 13 8.09 10.35 -0.06
CA PRO A 13 9.52 10.67 -0.14
C PRO A 13 9.82 12.07 -0.70
N ARG A 14 10.52 12.88 0.10
CA ARG A 14 11.02 14.24 -0.17
C ARG A 14 12.53 14.20 -0.40
N ARG A 15 12.95 13.77 -1.59
CA ARG A 15 14.35 13.54 -1.98
C ARG A 15 15.31 14.67 -1.59
N SER A 16 14.96 15.93 -1.87
CA SER A 16 15.84 17.07 -1.57
C SER A 16 16.10 17.26 -0.07
N LEU A 17 15.08 17.03 0.76
CA LEU A 17 15.18 17.15 2.21
C LEU A 17 15.93 15.95 2.79
N GLY A 18 15.65 14.73 2.31
CA GLY A 18 16.41 13.52 2.63
C GLY A 18 17.92 13.71 2.35
N ASN A 19 18.27 14.17 1.15
CA ASN A 19 19.66 14.43 0.75
C ASN A 19 20.36 15.49 1.63
N ARG A 20 19.63 16.54 2.03
CA ARG A 20 20.16 17.57 2.93
C ARG A 20 20.49 16.99 4.31
N HIS A 21 19.58 16.20 4.87
CA HIS A 21 19.79 15.56 6.17
C HIS A 21 20.87 14.47 6.12
N ARG A 22 20.95 13.69 5.02
CA ARG A 22 22.05 12.74 4.80
C ARG A 22 23.40 13.44 4.80
N SER A 23 23.55 14.52 4.04
CA SER A 23 24.79 15.30 3.99
C SER A 23 25.20 15.83 5.37
N GLN A 24 24.22 16.25 6.20
CA GLN A 24 24.47 16.66 7.58
C GLN A 24 24.92 15.48 8.45
N ALA A 25 24.25 14.34 8.33
CA ALA A 25 24.60 13.12 9.06
C ALA A 25 26.03 12.67 8.76
N GLU A 26 26.42 12.63 7.49
CA GLU A 26 27.78 12.29 7.07
C GLU A 26 28.83 13.26 7.63
N LYS A 27 28.52 14.57 7.65
CA LYS A 27 29.41 15.59 8.21
C LYS A 27 29.62 15.37 9.71
N PHE A 28 28.55 15.19 10.48
CA PHE A 28 28.65 14.94 11.92
C PHE A 28 29.29 13.60 12.23
N TYR A 29 29.03 12.57 11.43
CA TYR A 29 29.66 11.26 11.57
C TYR A 29 31.19 11.35 11.44
N LYS A 30 31.68 12.08 10.42
CA LYS A 30 33.13 12.35 10.25
C LYS A 30 33.73 13.12 11.42
N LEU A 31 33.01 14.10 11.98
CA LEU A 31 33.44 14.83 13.18
C LEU A 31 33.44 13.95 14.44
N GLY A 32 32.57 12.94 14.47
CA GLY A 32 32.48 11.93 15.52
C GLY A 32 33.76 11.13 15.74
N GLU A 33 34.67 11.07 14.76
CA GLU A 33 35.98 10.46 14.94
C GLU A 33 36.85 11.20 15.97
N LYS A 34 36.63 12.50 16.12
CA LYS A 34 37.38 13.36 17.05
C LYS A 34 36.65 13.57 18.37
N ASP A 35 35.32 13.65 18.31
CA ASP A 35 34.46 13.90 19.47
C ASP A 35 33.14 13.15 19.33
N ASN A 36 32.98 12.13 20.19
CA ASN A 36 31.82 11.24 20.21
C ASN A 36 30.49 11.98 20.42
N THR A 37 30.48 13.20 20.99
CA THR A 37 29.23 13.99 21.14
C THR A 37 28.58 14.32 19.79
N ASN A 38 29.38 14.39 18.71
CA ASN A 38 28.87 14.60 17.35
C ASN A 38 28.09 13.40 16.80
N LEU A 39 28.27 12.19 17.34
CA LEU A 39 27.56 11.00 16.85
C LEU A 39 26.05 11.08 17.12
N SER A 40 25.62 11.73 18.21
CA SER A 40 24.19 11.97 18.48
C SER A 40 23.55 12.86 17.42
N TRP A 41 24.23 13.94 17.03
CA TRP A 41 23.79 14.82 15.93
C TRP A 41 23.79 14.12 14.58
N ALA A 42 24.79 13.26 14.34
CA ALA A 42 24.83 12.43 13.14
C ALA A 42 23.61 11.49 13.07
N GLU A 43 23.30 10.82 14.17
CA GLU A 43 22.18 9.88 14.27
C GLU A 43 20.84 10.58 14.09
N GLN A 44 20.62 11.73 14.74
CA GLN A 44 19.40 12.51 14.58
C GLN A 44 19.22 12.94 13.12
N SER A 45 20.30 13.42 12.49
CA SER A 45 20.27 13.82 11.08
C SER A 45 20.00 12.63 10.16
N ALA A 46 20.59 11.46 10.42
CA ALA A 46 20.37 10.25 9.64
C ALA A 46 18.92 9.75 9.75
N ARG A 47 18.33 9.78 10.96
CA ARG A 47 16.90 9.46 11.17
C ARG A 47 15.99 10.40 10.37
N GLN A 48 16.29 11.70 10.33
CA GLN A 48 15.56 12.65 9.50
C GLN A 48 15.74 12.39 8.00
N ALA A 49 16.92 11.94 7.57
CA ALA A 49 17.15 11.57 6.17
C ALA A 49 16.24 10.41 5.74
N VAL A 50 16.16 9.35 6.56
CA VAL A 50 15.27 8.21 6.32
C VAL A 50 13.80 8.62 6.39
N LEU A 51 13.39 9.38 7.42
CA LEU A 51 12.01 9.86 7.55
C LEU A 51 11.55 10.62 6.31
N HIS A 52 12.41 11.48 5.76
CA HIS A 52 12.07 12.27 4.58
C HIS A 52 12.22 11.49 3.28
N ASP A 53 13.12 10.51 3.19
CA ASP A 53 13.30 9.72 1.99
C ASP A 53 13.81 8.32 2.32
N PHE A 54 12.88 7.44 2.66
CA PHE A 54 13.17 6.03 2.92
C PHE A 54 13.46 5.25 1.62
N THR A 55 13.27 5.85 0.45
CA THR A 55 13.52 5.19 -0.85
C THR A 55 14.95 5.30 -1.32
N HIS A 56 15.80 6.08 -0.65
CA HIS A 56 17.20 6.21 -1.00
C HIS A 56 18.08 5.31 -0.13
N PRO A 57 18.80 4.33 -0.69
CA PRO A 57 19.54 3.33 0.09
C PRO A 57 20.64 3.94 0.98
N ASP A 58 21.31 4.99 0.53
CA ASP A 58 22.35 5.67 1.32
C ASP A 58 21.85 6.29 2.62
N ASN A 59 20.55 6.65 2.70
CA ASN A 59 19.97 7.17 3.95
C ASN A 59 19.95 6.07 5.03
N TRP A 60 19.71 4.82 4.63
CA TRP A 60 19.78 3.65 5.51
C TRP A 60 21.22 3.27 5.83
N ARG A 61 22.12 3.29 4.84
CA ARG A 61 23.54 2.98 5.03
C ARG A 61 24.19 3.90 6.06
N ILE A 62 23.96 5.21 5.98
CA ILE A 62 24.55 6.16 6.95
C ILE A 62 23.98 5.93 8.36
N LEU A 63 22.68 5.71 8.48
CA LEU A 63 22.03 5.45 9.77
C LEU A 63 22.59 4.18 10.42
N LEU A 64 22.65 3.08 9.66
CA LEU A 64 23.19 1.81 10.14
C LEU A 64 24.66 1.93 10.55
N LYS A 65 25.47 2.64 9.74
CA LYS A 65 26.89 2.89 10.03
C LYS A 65 27.08 3.66 11.34
N ILE A 66 26.21 4.63 11.63
CA ILE A 66 26.21 5.38 12.90
C ILE A 66 25.86 4.44 14.06
N LYS A 67 24.81 3.63 13.92
CA LYS A 67 24.39 2.67 14.95
C LYS A 67 25.47 1.65 15.30
N VAL A 68 26.15 1.10 14.29
CA VAL A 68 27.33 0.21 14.48
C VAL A 68 28.44 0.93 15.23
N ARG A 69 28.74 2.20 14.89
CA ARG A 69 29.79 2.98 15.56
C ARG A 69 29.47 3.24 17.04
N LEU A 70 28.19 3.40 17.37
CA LEU A 70 27.67 3.56 18.73
C LEU A 70 27.56 2.24 19.51
N GLN A 71 27.84 1.10 18.86
CA GLN A 71 27.62 -0.24 19.42
C GLN A 71 26.16 -0.48 19.85
N ASP A 72 25.22 0.18 19.19
CA ASP A 72 23.79 0.13 19.51
C ASP A 72 23.13 -1.05 18.78
N ASN A 73 23.20 -2.24 19.37
CA ASN A 73 22.66 -3.46 18.76
C ASN A 73 21.13 -3.40 18.59
N GLU A 74 20.41 -2.80 19.54
CA GLU A 74 18.96 -2.61 19.44
C GLU A 74 18.62 -1.64 18.30
N GLY A 75 19.35 -0.54 18.17
CA GLY A 75 19.18 0.42 17.08
C GLY A 75 19.55 -0.14 15.71
N ILE A 76 20.60 -0.95 15.60
CA ILE A 76 20.95 -1.68 14.37
C ILE A 76 19.76 -2.53 13.93
N ARG A 77 19.21 -3.29 14.88
CA ARG A 77 18.08 -4.16 14.61
C ARG A 77 16.86 -3.37 14.18
N SER A 78 16.51 -2.32 14.91
CA SER A 78 15.38 -1.45 14.56
C SER A 78 15.50 -0.90 13.14
N VAL A 79 16.71 -0.56 12.69
CA VAL A 79 16.96 -0.08 11.31
C VAL A 79 16.74 -1.19 10.28
N LEU A 80 17.24 -2.39 10.53
CA LEU A 80 17.06 -3.53 9.61
C LEU A 80 15.59 -3.96 9.56
N ASP A 81 14.93 -4.08 10.71
CA ASP A 81 13.51 -4.45 10.81
C ASP A 81 12.65 -3.45 10.03
N GLU A 82 12.95 -2.15 10.13
CA GLU A 82 12.23 -1.10 9.41
C GLU A 82 12.42 -1.18 7.89
N VAL A 83 13.65 -1.38 7.39
CA VAL A 83 13.91 -1.56 5.95
C VAL A 83 13.19 -2.80 5.43
N PHE A 84 13.29 -3.91 6.16
CA PHE A 84 12.69 -5.17 5.74
C PHE A 84 11.17 -5.12 5.72
N LEU A 85 10.55 -4.44 6.70
CA LEU A 85 9.12 -4.17 6.71
C LEU A 85 8.69 -3.32 5.49
N ILE A 86 9.45 -2.27 5.16
CA ILE A 86 9.17 -1.43 3.97
C ILE A 86 9.30 -2.24 2.67
N LEU A 87 10.27 -3.14 2.62
CA LEU A 87 10.41 -4.11 1.52
C LEU A 87 9.34 -5.22 1.61
N GLY A 88 8.41 -5.21 2.57
CA GLY A 88 7.35 -6.22 2.64
C GLY A 88 7.87 -7.63 2.96
N ARG A 89 8.93 -7.72 3.77
CA ARG A 89 9.38 -8.99 4.34
C ARG A 89 8.49 -9.36 5.52
N ASP A 90 8.32 -10.66 5.70
CA ASP A 90 7.49 -11.22 6.78
C ASP A 90 8.05 -10.84 8.17
N PRO A 91 7.29 -10.11 9.00
CA PRO A 91 7.69 -9.74 10.35
C PRO A 91 8.04 -10.95 11.25
N GLU A 92 7.43 -12.12 11.02
CA GLU A 92 7.73 -13.33 11.79
C GLU A 92 9.15 -13.82 11.51
N LEU A 93 9.61 -13.76 10.24
CA LEU A 93 10.99 -14.06 9.89
C LEU A 93 11.97 -13.07 10.53
N LEU A 94 11.58 -11.80 10.67
CA LEU A 94 12.38 -10.78 11.35
C LEU A 94 12.49 -11.02 12.86
N SER A 95 11.46 -11.62 13.47
CA SER A 95 11.50 -11.99 14.88
C SER A 95 12.55 -13.08 15.20
N GLN A 96 12.98 -13.87 14.21
CA GLN A 96 13.94 -14.95 14.43
C GLN A 96 15.36 -14.44 14.72
N ILE A 97 15.70 -13.24 14.23
CA ILE A 97 17.02 -12.62 14.46
C ILE A 97 17.07 -11.80 15.77
N THR A 98 16.06 -11.93 16.64
CA THR A 98 15.87 -11.06 17.81
C THR A 98 17.05 -11.02 18.76
N ASN A 99 17.60 -12.18 19.08
CA ASN A 99 18.64 -12.34 20.10
C ASN A 99 20.03 -12.49 19.47
N VAL A 100 20.20 -12.09 18.21
CA VAL A 100 21.46 -12.18 17.49
C VAL A 100 22.22 -10.85 17.64
N ASN A 101 23.52 -10.93 17.91
CA ASN A 101 24.39 -9.76 17.85
C ASN A 101 24.72 -9.47 16.38
N LEU A 102 24.24 -8.32 15.89
CA LEU A 102 24.33 -7.95 14.48
C LEU A 102 25.49 -6.99 14.20
N LEU A 103 26.29 -6.59 15.19
CA LEU A 103 27.33 -5.56 15.03
C LEU A 103 28.27 -5.82 13.84
N ASN A 104 28.65 -7.08 13.63
CA ASN A 104 29.61 -7.46 12.58
C ASN A 104 28.93 -7.87 11.25
N SER A 105 27.63 -8.19 11.28
CA SER A 105 26.89 -8.70 10.12
C SER A 105 25.90 -7.69 9.54
N ALA A 106 25.54 -6.64 10.28
CA ALA A 106 24.48 -5.70 9.92
C ALA A 106 24.68 -5.05 8.55
N SER A 107 25.88 -4.54 8.27
CA SER A 107 26.17 -3.94 6.97
C SER A 107 26.05 -4.96 5.83
N ASN A 108 26.52 -6.18 6.03
CA ASN A 108 26.39 -7.24 5.02
C ASN A 108 24.94 -7.66 4.82
N LEU A 109 24.13 -7.71 5.89
CA LEU A 109 22.70 -8.01 5.80
C LEU A 109 21.94 -6.92 5.03
N LEU A 110 22.22 -5.65 5.32
CA LEU A 110 21.61 -4.54 4.59
C LEU A 110 22.00 -4.58 3.11
N GLU A 111 23.29 -4.70 2.79
CA GLU A 111 23.72 -4.75 1.39
C GLU A 111 23.20 -5.98 0.66
N ALA A 112 23.14 -7.15 1.32
CA ALA A 112 22.53 -8.35 0.74
C ALA A 112 21.05 -8.11 0.42
N ALA A 113 20.28 -7.53 1.35
CA ALA A 113 18.88 -7.22 1.11
C ALA A 113 18.68 -6.21 -0.03
N LEU A 114 19.47 -5.13 -0.06
CA LEU A 114 19.42 -4.14 -1.13
C LEU A 114 19.91 -4.66 -2.47
N SER A 115 20.78 -5.68 -2.49
CA SER A 115 21.21 -6.33 -3.73
C SER A 115 20.14 -7.24 -4.33
N VAL A 116 19.33 -7.87 -3.49
CA VAL A 116 18.22 -8.74 -3.91
C VAL A 116 16.98 -7.91 -4.24
N ASP A 117 16.75 -6.82 -3.51
CA ASP A 117 15.59 -5.96 -3.68
C ASP A 117 15.96 -4.47 -3.49
N PRO A 118 16.50 -3.84 -4.55
CA PRO A 118 16.98 -2.47 -4.48
C PRO A 118 15.85 -1.47 -4.18
N LEU A 119 16.13 -0.50 -3.30
CA LEU A 119 15.21 0.63 -3.11
C LEU A 119 15.26 1.62 -4.28
N ASP A 120 16.38 1.68 -4.99
CA ASP A 120 16.51 2.48 -6.19
C ASP A 120 15.61 1.91 -7.31
N PRO A 121 14.78 2.74 -7.96
CA PRO A 121 13.81 2.26 -8.94
C PRO A 121 14.47 1.70 -10.20
N ASP A 122 15.61 2.26 -10.63
CA ASP A 122 16.28 1.83 -11.85
C ASP A 122 17.01 0.51 -11.60
N ASP A 123 17.70 0.38 -10.46
CA ASP A 123 18.34 -0.88 -10.05
C ASP A 123 17.31 -2.00 -9.88
N TRP A 124 16.18 -1.72 -9.22
CA TRP A 124 15.08 -2.68 -9.07
C TRP A 124 14.50 -3.11 -10.42
N TRP A 125 14.30 -2.16 -11.34
CA TRP A 125 13.75 -2.48 -12.66
C TRP A 125 14.70 -3.35 -13.48
N ASN A 126 15.99 -3.06 -13.44
CA ASN A 126 17.02 -3.84 -14.12
C ASN A 126 17.04 -5.31 -13.66
N LEU A 127 16.78 -5.58 -12.38
CA LEU A 127 16.62 -6.96 -11.87
C LEU A 127 15.28 -7.57 -12.28
N THR A 128 14.19 -6.80 -12.20
CA THR A 128 12.84 -7.28 -12.52
C THR A 128 12.67 -7.66 -14.00
N MET A 129 13.43 -7.02 -14.90
CA MET A 129 13.46 -7.34 -16.32
C MET A 129 14.24 -8.61 -16.68
N GLN A 130 14.91 -9.24 -15.71
CA GLN A 130 15.51 -10.56 -15.93
C GLN A 130 14.42 -11.63 -16.06
N GLU A 131 14.78 -12.78 -16.63
CA GLU A 131 13.84 -13.88 -16.86
C GLU A 131 13.13 -14.29 -15.55
N GLY A 132 11.79 -14.30 -15.57
CA GLY A 132 10.96 -14.62 -14.41
C GLY A 132 10.77 -13.49 -13.38
N GLY A 133 11.47 -12.36 -13.51
CA GLY A 133 11.45 -11.30 -12.50
C GLY A 133 10.09 -10.61 -12.32
N VAL A 134 9.35 -10.38 -13.41
CA VAL A 134 7.98 -9.84 -13.35
C VAL A 134 7.01 -10.80 -12.67
N GLU A 135 7.12 -12.11 -12.95
CA GLU A 135 6.28 -13.14 -12.34
C GLU A 135 6.55 -13.25 -10.83
N GLU A 136 7.82 -13.25 -10.43
CA GLU A 136 8.22 -13.23 -9.02
C GLU A 136 7.70 -11.98 -8.30
N PHE A 137 7.80 -10.81 -8.95
CA PHE A 137 7.24 -9.58 -8.42
C PHE A 137 5.72 -9.66 -8.21
N CYS A 138 4.99 -10.21 -9.19
CA CYS A 138 3.53 -10.39 -9.08
C CYS A 138 3.16 -11.32 -7.92
N GLU A 139 3.83 -12.47 -7.80
CA GLU A 139 3.63 -13.42 -6.70
C GLU A 139 3.89 -12.79 -5.34
N ARG A 140 4.91 -11.93 -5.26
CA ARG A 140 5.22 -11.20 -4.04
C ARG A 140 4.12 -10.21 -3.65
N ILE A 141 3.60 -9.44 -4.61
CA ILE A 141 2.51 -8.49 -4.35
C ILE A 141 1.24 -9.20 -3.88
N ARG A 142 0.93 -10.39 -4.41
CA ARG A 142 -0.24 -11.17 -3.98
C ARG A 142 -0.21 -11.51 -2.48
N ARG A 143 0.98 -11.64 -1.89
CA ARG A 143 1.20 -11.96 -0.47
C ARG A 143 1.55 -10.73 0.38
N LEU A 144 1.78 -9.59 -0.25
CA LEU A 144 2.18 -8.37 0.42
C LEU A 144 1.03 -7.79 1.24
N ASP A 145 1.35 -7.31 2.44
CA ASP A 145 0.46 -6.48 3.22
C ASP A 145 0.69 -4.99 2.91
N PHE A 146 -0.32 -4.32 2.37
CA PHE A 146 -0.30 -2.89 2.06
C PHE A 146 -0.70 -1.99 3.26
N THR A 147 -0.81 -2.53 4.48
CA THR A 147 -1.11 -1.75 5.70
C THR A 147 0.02 -0.80 6.11
N ASP A 148 1.28 -1.07 5.78
CA ASP A 148 2.37 -0.08 5.93
C ASP A 148 2.30 0.95 4.78
N PRO A 149 2.09 2.25 5.07
CA PRO A 149 2.00 3.29 4.03
C PRO A 149 3.26 3.45 3.18
N ARG A 150 4.45 3.17 3.73
CA ARG A 150 5.74 3.28 3.03
C ARG A 150 5.94 2.13 2.08
N ALA A 151 5.60 0.91 2.51
CA ALA A 151 5.57 -0.25 1.62
C ALA A 151 4.57 0.00 0.48
N ASN A 152 3.37 0.50 0.80
CA ASN A 152 2.38 0.88 -0.21
C ASN A 152 2.94 1.89 -1.23
N ILE A 153 3.59 2.96 -0.78
CA ILE A 153 4.18 3.95 -1.70
C ILE A 153 5.27 3.32 -2.58
N LEU A 154 6.15 2.50 -2.02
CA LEU A 154 7.23 1.84 -2.75
C LEU A 154 6.66 0.91 -3.84
N PHE A 155 5.77 0.00 -3.44
CA PHE A 155 5.22 -1.01 -4.34
C PHE A 155 4.21 -0.43 -5.33
N SER A 156 3.45 0.60 -4.97
CA SER A 156 2.61 1.34 -5.93
C SER A 156 3.42 1.97 -7.06
N ARG A 157 4.58 2.58 -6.75
CA ARG A 157 5.48 3.12 -7.78
C ARG A 157 6.05 2.04 -8.69
N ARG A 158 6.36 0.87 -8.13
CA ARG A 158 6.83 -0.30 -8.88
C ARG A 158 5.73 -0.85 -9.81
N MET A 159 4.50 -0.94 -9.33
CA MET A 159 3.34 -1.29 -10.17
C MET A 159 3.13 -0.28 -11.29
N GLU A 160 3.23 1.03 -11.01
CA GLU A 160 3.15 2.05 -12.05
C GLU A 160 4.25 1.89 -13.11
N ARG A 161 5.45 1.48 -12.70
CA ARG A 161 6.53 1.19 -13.65
C ARG A 161 6.20 0.00 -14.55
N LEU A 162 5.61 -1.08 -14.02
CA LEU A 162 5.11 -2.19 -14.82
C LEU A 162 4.16 -1.69 -15.93
N LEU A 163 3.23 -0.81 -15.57
CA LEU A 163 2.28 -0.25 -16.53
C LEU A 163 2.97 0.61 -17.60
N GLU A 164 3.96 1.43 -17.22
CA GLU A 164 4.76 2.24 -18.16
C GLU A 164 5.50 1.39 -19.20
N ASP A 165 5.94 0.18 -18.81
CA ASP A 165 6.67 -0.76 -19.63
C ASP A 165 5.77 -1.81 -20.33
N GLY A 166 4.44 -1.67 -20.23
CA GLY A 166 3.47 -2.45 -21.02
C GLY A 166 2.87 -3.69 -20.33
N PHE A 167 3.17 -3.92 -19.05
CA PHE A 167 2.61 -5.02 -18.24
C PHE A 167 1.22 -4.63 -17.69
N GLU A 168 0.29 -4.37 -18.62
CA GLU A 168 -1.03 -3.81 -18.32
C GLU A 168 -1.93 -4.81 -17.58
N GLU A 169 -1.88 -6.10 -17.93
CA GLU A 169 -2.67 -7.16 -17.28
C GLU A 169 -2.21 -7.38 -15.84
N GLU A 170 -0.90 -7.45 -15.63
CA GLU A 170 -0.28 -7.58 -14.33
C GLU A 170 -0.66 -6.36 -13.47
N TYR A 171 -0.48 -5.14 -13.99
CA TYR A 171 -0.90 -3.94 -13.27
C TYR A 171 -2.36 -4.00 -12.82
N LEU A 172 -3.29 -4.42 -13.69
CA LEU A 172 -4.70 -4.56 -13.35
C LEU A 172 -4.95 -5.61 -12.25
N ASP A 173 -4.26 -6.74 -12.29
CA ASP A 173 -4.36 -7.78 -11.26
C ASP A 173 -3.85 -7.26 -9.90
N LEU A 174 -2.64 -6.71 -9.89
CA LEU A 174 -1.97 -6.24 -8.69
C LEU A 174 -2.70 -5.04 -8.04
N THR A 175 -3.24 -4.14 -8.87
CA THR A 175 -3.96 -2.95 -8.36
C THR A 175 -5.29 -3.34 -7.69
N LYS A 176 -5.96 -4.42 -8.12
CA LYS A 176 -7.14 -4.95 -7.41
C LYS A 176 -6.79 -5.37 -5.99
N LYS A 177 -5.65 -6.08 -5.81
CA LYS A 177 -5.18 -6.48 -4.48
C LYS A 177 -4.89 -5.27 -3.60
N LEU A 178 -4.20 -4.26 -4.14
CA LEU A 178 -3.95 -3.00 -3.43
C LEU A 178 -5.27 -2.34 -2.99
N LEU A 179 -6.22 -2.18 -3.92
CA LEU A 179 -7.48 -1.49 -3.68
C LEU A 179 -8.43 -2.26 -2.75
N ALA A 180 -8.29 -3.58 -2.66
CA ALA A 180 -9.01 -4.38 -1.69
C ALA A 180 -8.56 -4.07 -0.25
N GLN A 181 -7.26 -3.79 -0.05
CA GLN A 181 -6.74 -3.37 1.27
C GLN A 181 -6.79 -1.85 1.48
N ARG A 182 -6.82 -1.06 0.40
CA ARG A 182 -6.81 0.42 0.40
C ARG A 182 -7.90 1.00 -0.51
N PRO A 183 -9.19 0.78 -0.19
CA PRO A 183 -10.29 1.23 -1.04
C PRO A 183 -10.37 2.75 -1.19
N SER A 184 -9.81 3.51 -0.24
CA SER A 184 -9.79 4.99 -0.29
C SER A 184 -8.86 5.60 -1.34
N ASN A 185 -7.99 4.81 -1.99
CA ASN A 185 -7.08 5.28 -3.04
C ASN A 185 -7.84 5.56 -4.35
N TYR A 186 -8.45 6.75 -4.41
CA TYR A 186 -9.27 7.16 -5.55
C TYR A 186 -8.45 7.37 -6.83
N GLU A 187 -7.16 7.71 -6.73
CA GLU A 187 -6.27 7.85 -7.90
C GLU A 187 -6.07 6.50 -8.61
N ALA A 188 -5.82 5.42 -7.85
CA ALA A 188 -5.67 4.08 -8.40
C ALA A 188 -6.98 3.58 -9.03
N TRP A 189 -8.13 3.83 -8.39
CA TRP A 189 -9.45 3.55 -8.97
C TRP A 189 -9.68 4.28 -10.28
N ASP A 190 -9.42 5.59 -10.33
CA ASP A 190 -9.59 6.39 -11.54
C ASP A 190 -8.67 5.91 -12.68
N ARG A 191 -7.44 5.52 -12.35
CA ARG A 191 -6.47 4.99 -13.31
C ARG A 191 -6.90 3.63 -13.86
N MET A 192 -7.39 2.71 -13.02
CA MET A 192 -7.99 1.45 -13.47
C MET A 192 -9.20 1.68 -14.36
N GLY A 193 -10.07 2.65 -14.01
CA GLY A 193 -11.24 3.00 -14.82
C GLY A 193 -10.87 3.43 -16.24
N LYS A 194 -9.85 4.29 -16.37
CA LYS A 194 -9.31 4.71 -17.67
C LYS A 194 -8.73 3.54 -18.46
N LEU A 195 -8.12 2.58 -17.78
CA LEU A 195 -7.53 1.39 -18.40
C LEU A 195 -8.59 0.49 -19.00
N HIS A 196 -9.58 0.11 -18.20
CA HIS A 196 -10.74 -0.66 -18.62
C HIS A 196 -11.51 0.04 -19.75
N GLU A 197 -11.67 1.37 -19.69
CA GLU A 197 -12.32 2.14 -20.75
C GLU A 197 -11.57 2.04 -22.08
N ARG A 198 -10.23 2.14 -22.09
CA ARG A 198 -9.42 1.95 -23.31
C ARG A 198 -9.55 0.56 -23.89
N ARG A 199 -9.76 -0.45 -23.05
CA ARG A 199 -9.97 -1.86 -23.43
C ARG A 199 -11.41 -2.16 -23.86
N ASN A 200 -12.32 -1.18 -23.80
CA ASN A 200 -13.77 -1.35 -23.99
C ASN A 200 -14.45 -2.24 -22.94
N GLU A 201 -13.85 -2.38 -21.76
CA GLU A 201 -14.39 -3.08 -20.60
C GLU A 201 -15.25 -2.10 -19.78
N PHE A 202 -16.30 -1.58 -20.41
CA PHE A 202 -17.06 -0.42 -19.92
C PHE A 202 -17.70 -0.61 -18.55
N ASP A 203 -18.10 -1.84 -18.22
CA ASP A 203 -18.73 -2.15 -16.93
C ASP A 203 -17.71 -2.09 -15.79
N LEU A 204 -16.50 -2.62 -16.01
CA LEU A 204 -15.39 -2.49 -15.07
C LEU A 204 -14.93 -1.04 -14.94
N ALA A 205 -14.89 -0.29 -16.05
CA ALA A 205 -14.60 1.14 -16.02
C ALA A 205 -15.63 1.90 -15.16
N TRP A 206 -16.92 1.62 -15.35
CA TRP A 206 -18.01 2.17 -14.55
C TRP A 206 -17.83 1.90 -13.05
N PHE A 207 -17.55 0.66 -12.66
CA PHE A 207 -17.33 0.30 -11.26
C PHE A 207 -16.12 1.01 -10.66
N CYS A 208 -15.00 1.08 -11.39
CA CYS A 208 -13.82 1.78 -10.93
C CYS A 208 -14.10 3.28 -10.71
N TYR A 209 -14.78 3.94 -11.65
CA TYR A 209 -15.15 5.34 -11.49
C TYR A 209 -16.17 5.58 -10.37
N ASP A 210 -17.11 4.65 -10.14
CA ASP A 210 -18.03 4.71 -9.00
C ASP A 210 -17.29 4.64 -7.66
N GLN A 211 -16.30 3.74 -7.54
CA GLN A 211 -15.45 3.68 -6.33
C GLN A 211 -14.62 4.94 -6.16
N ALA A 212 -13.97 5.44 -7.23
CA ALA A 212 -13.19 6.67 -7.17
C ALA A 212 -14.01 7.86 -6.65
N GLN A 213 -15.22 8.06 -7.19
CA GLN A 213 -16.13 9.14 -6.76
C GLN A 213 -16.67 8.95 -5.35
N ALA A 214 -16.91 7.70 -4.92
CA ALA A 214 -17.37 7.41 -3.56
C ALA A 214 -16.34 7.89 -2.52
N HIS A 215 -15.05 7.74 -2.80
CA HIS A 215 -13.99 8.19 -1.90
C HIS A 215 -13.62 9.67 -2.09
N SER A 216 -13.75 10.22 -3.29
CA SER A 216 -13.50 11.64 -3.59
C SER A 216 -14.66 12.29 -4.33
N THR A 217 -15.54 12.97 -3.58
CA THR A 217 -16.74 13.64 -4.12
C THR A 217 -16.44 14.79 -5.09
N SER A 218 -15.20 15.25 -5.17
CA SER A 218 -14.75 16.24 -6.16
C SER A 218 -14.52 15.65 -7.55
N LEU A 219 -14.33 14.33 -7.68
CA LEU A 219 -14.12 13.68 -8.97
C LEU A 219 -15.43 13.62 -9.76
N LYS A 220 -15.32 13.85 -11.07
CA LYS A 220 -16.43 13.75 -12.02
C LYS A 220 -16.29 12.58 -13.00
N SER A 221 -15.28 11.72 -12.81
CA SER A 221 -14.88 10.70 -13.79
C SER A 221 -16.02 9.79 -14.22
N ARG A 222 -16.90 9.37 -13.29
CA ARG A 222 -18.05 8.52 -13.60
C ARG A 222 -19.11 9.25 -14.44
N ASP A 223 -19.40 10.50 -14.08
CA ASP A 223 -20.41 11.31 -14.79
C ASP A 223 -19.89 11.73 -16.17
N GLU A 224 -18.60 12.05 -16.27
CA GLU A 224 -17.91 12.31 -17.53
C GLU A 224 -17.86 11.05 -18.42
N PHE A 225 -17.60 9.88 -17.84
CA PHE A 225 -17.65 8.60 -18.54
C PHE A 225 -19.05 8.32 -19.08
N ARG A 226 -20.10 8.50 -18.27
CA ARG A 226 -21.50 8.39 -18.70
C ARG A 226 -21.77 9.28 -19.91
N ALA A 227 -21.39 10.56 -19.83
CA ALA A 227 -21.59 11.51 -20.93
C ALA A 227 -20.85 11.08 -22.22
N ARG A 228 -19.63 10.51 -22.10
CA ARG A 228 -18.91 9.94 -23.25
C ARG A 228 -19.66 8.76 -23.86
N MET A 229 -20.12 7.81 -23.04
CA MET A 229 -20.87 6.64 -23.51
C MET A 229 -22.20 7.04 -24.19
N GLU A 230 -22.90 8.04 -23.65
CA GLU A 230 -24.11 8.60 -24.25
C GLU A 230 -23.80 9.28 -25.60
N SER A 231 -22.70 10.02 -25.71
CA SER A 231 -22.30 10.72 -26.95
C SER A 231 -21.87 9.78 -28.09
N GLN A 232 -21.38 8.57 -27.77
CA GLN A 232 -20.93 7.60 -28.79
C GLN A 232 -22.09 7.01 -29.60
N ILE A 233 -23.33 7.21 -29.17
CA ILE A 233 -24.55 6.68 -29.79
C ILE A 233 -24.94 7.47 -31.05
N ASP A 234 -24.53 8.73 -31.18
CA ASP A 234 -24.96 9.62 -32.29
C ASP A 234 -24.33 9.30 -33.65
N GLY A 235 -23.35 8.39 -33.71
CA GLY A 235 -22.51 8.21 -34.89
C GLY A 235 -22.86 7.07 -35.85
N ARG A 236 -22.95 5.82 -35.36
CA ARG A 236 -22.93 4.61 -36.22
C ARG A 236 -23.46 3.37 -35.51
N GLY A 237 -24.77 3.13 -35.49
CA GLY A 237 -25.39 1.80 -35.33
C GLY A 237 -24.92 0.87 -34.19
N LYS A 238 -24.18 1.37 -33.18
CA LYS A 238 -23.75 0.60 -32.01
C LYS A 238 -24.89 0.57 -30.99
N VAL A 239 -25.06 -0.58 -30.33
CA VAL A 239 -25.99 -0.71 -29.21
C VAL A 239 -25.60 0.33 -28.15
N PRO A 240 -26.55 1.15 -27.67
CA PRO A 240 -26.34 2.04 -26.53
C PRO A 240 -25.78 1.27 -25.36
N TRP A 241 -24.61 1.68 -24.85
CA TRP A 241 -24.13 1.14 -23.59
C TRP A 241 -25.14 1.47 -22.49
N LYS A 242 -25.38 0.49 -21.62
CA LYS A 242 -26.24 0.63 -20.44
C LYS A 242 -25.37 0.41 -19.23
N SER A 243 -25.64 1.17 -18.16
CA SER A 243 -24.96 0.93 -16.89
C SER A 243 -25.20 -0.50 -16.41
N PRO A 244 -24.18 -1.14 -15.81
CA PRO A 244 -24.31 -2.45 -15.17
C PRO A 244 -25.47 -2.49 -14.18
N ASP A 245 -26.05 -3.68 -14.01
CA ASP A 245 -27.16 -3.85 -13.08
C ASP A 245 -26.66 -4.04 -11.62
N ILE A 246 -27.61 -4.26 -10.70
CA ILE A 246 -27.29 -4.48 -9.28
C ILE A 246 -26.51 -5.78 -9.10
N THR A 247 -26.82 -6.83 -9.87
CA THR A 247 -26.16 -8.13 -9.82
C THR A 247 -24.68 -8.00 -10.17
N ASP A 248 -24.36 -7.29 -11.25
CA ASP A 248 -22.99 -7.05 -11.70
C ASP A 248 -22.18 -6.29 -10.63
N ARG A 249 -22.83 -5.31 -9.98
CA ARG A 249 -22.21 -4.54 -8.89
C ARG A 249 -21.93 -5.39 -7.66
N VAL A 250 -22.87 -6.26 -7.28
CA VAL A 250 -22.71 -7.19 -6.16
C VAL A 250 -21.58 -8.18 -6.44
N GLU A 251 -21.49 -8.71 -7.66
CA GLU A 251 -20.40 -9.61 -8.06
C GLU A 251 -19.04 -8.92 -7.97
N PHE A 252 -18.92 -7.70 -8.50
CA PHE A 252 -17.71 -6.89 -8.39
C PHE A 252 -17.29 -6.67 -6.93
N LEU A 253 -18.22 -6.26 -6.06
CA LEU A 253 -17.96 -6.01 -4.65
C LEU A 253 -17.60 -7.30 -3.89
N THR A 254 -18.21 -8.42 -4.23
CA THR A 254 -17.87 -9.74 -3.66
C THR A 254 -16.44 -10.15 -3.99
N ARG A 255 -15.98 -9.91 -5.22
CA ARG A 255 -14.58 -10.16 -5.60
C ARG A 255 -13.63 -9.28 -4.80
N MET A 256 -13.94 -7.99 -4.65
CA MET A 256 -13.12 -7.07 -3.85
C MET A 256 -13.08 -7.45 -2.36
N GLN A 257 -14.22 -7.88 -1.81
CA GLN A 257 -14.31 -8.42 -0.45
C GLN A 257 -13.35 -9.60 -0.26
N SER A 258 -13.39 -10.59 -1.16
CA SER A 258 -12.52 -11.78 -1.07
C SER A 258 -11.02 -11.47 -1.15
N LEU A 259 -10.64 -10.38 -1.82
CA LEU A 259 -9.25 -9.91 -1.91
C LEU A 259 -8.80 -9.11 -0.68
N ALA A 260 -9.77 -8.50 0.02
CA ALA A 260 -9.53 -7.72 1.22
C ALA A 260 -9.26 -8.64 2.42
N GLU A 261 -9.90 -9.81 2.44
CA GLU A 261 -9.68 -10.87 3.43
C GLU A 261 -8.20 -11.27 3.48
N ASN A 262 -7.51 -10.85 4.54
CA ASN A 262 -6.09 -11.12 4.72
C ASN A 262 -5.91 -12.52 5.33
N LYS A 263 -5.96 -13.56 4.49
CA LYS A 263 -5.88 -14.98 4.92
C LYS A 263 -4.62 -15.34 5.72
N HIS A 264 -3.57 -14.52 5.66
CA HIS A 264 -2.32 -14.74 6.41
C HIS A 264 -2.41 -14.44 7.92
N GLN A 265 -3.51 -13.83 8.40
CA GLN A 265 -3.72 -13.60 9.85
C GLN A 265 -4.50 -14.72 10.55
N GLU A 266 -4.92 -15.77 9.85
CA GLU A 266 -5.68 -16.91 10.41
C GLU A 266 -4.81 -18.07 10.93
N THR A 267 -3.58 -17.83 11.36
CA THR A 267 -2.76 -18.83 12.07
C THR A 267 -2.68 -18.52 13.56
N ASN A 268 -3.83 -18.54 14.23
CA ASN A 268 -3.93 -18.93 15.62
C ASN A 268 -5.20 -19.76 15.77
N PRO A 269 -5.13 -21.10 15.88
CA PRO A 269 -6.25 -21.86 16.39
C PRO A 269 -6.37 -21.48 17.87
N SER A 270 -7.17 -20.45 18.16
CA SER A 270 -7.71 -20.27 19.49
C SER A 270 -8.55 -21.50 19.79
N ASN A 271 -7.96 -22.45 20.51
CA ASN A 271 -8.70 -23.40 21.33
C ASN A 271 -9.48 -22.58 22.36
N ASP A 272 -10.64 -22.06 21.96
CA ASP A 272 -11.66 -21.64 22.90
C ASP A 272 -12.85 -22.55 22.74
N GLU A 273 -13.10 -23.26 23.83
CA GLU A 273 -14.21 -24.17 24.03
C GLU A 273 -15.53 -23.40 23.90
N SER A 274 -16.39 -23.86 22.98
CA SER A 274 -17.85 -23.78 23.00
C SER A 274 -18.48 -22.57 23.72
N THR A 275 -18.91 -21.58 22.94
CA THR A 275 -20.01 -20.68 23.32
C THR A 275 -21.03 -20.65 22.19
N ASP A 276 -22.31 -20.83 22.53
CA ASP A 276 -23.48 -20.86 21.64
C ASP A 276 -23.31 -19.98 20.39
N GLU A 277 -23.15 -20.60 19.22
CA GLU A 277 -23.06 -19.94 17.92
C GLU A 277 -24.42 -19.29 17.60
N THR A 278 -24.60 -18.06 18.04
CA THR A 278 -25.61 -17.20 17.46
C THR A 278 -25.06 -16.79 16.10
N GLU A 279 -25.63 -17.32 15.02
CA GLU A 279 -25.20 -17.03 13.64
C GLU A 279 -25.26 -15.51 13.41
N LEU A 280 -24.09 -14.87 13.40
CA LEU A 280 -23.98 -13.42 13.24
C LEU A 280 -24.42 -13.04 11.83
N THR A 281 -25.23 -11.99 11.72
CA THR A 281 -25.57 -11.42 10.42
C THR A 281 -24.33 -10.77 9.78
N GLU A 282 -24.29 -10.69 8.45
CA GLU A 282 -23.15 -10.09 7.73
C GLU A 282 -22.88 -8.63 8.13
N LEU A 283 -23.92 -7.89 8.53
CA LEU A 283 -23.79 -6.53 9.05
C LEU A 283 -23.08 -6.52 10.41
N GLN A 284 -23.40 -7.47 11.30
CA GLN A 284 -22.68 -7.62 12.58
C GLN A 284 -21.23 -8.02 12.35
N ILE A 285 -20.94 -8.89 11.38
CA ILE A 285 -19.57 -9.23 10.99
C ILE A 285 -18.80 -7.97 10.55
N ALA A 286 -19.42 -7.11 9.72
CA ALA A 286 -18.80 -5.84 9.32
C ALA A 286 -18.51 -4.92 10.53
N GLU A 287 -19.42 -4.84 11.50
CA GLU A 287 -19.20 -4.06 12.72
C GLU A 287 -18.07 -4.64 13.59
N GLU A 288 -17.99 -5.96 13.75
CA GLU A 288 -16.89 -6.62 14.47
C GLU A 288 -15.54 -6.37 13.80
N LEU A 289 -15.48 -6.43 12.46
CA LEU A 289 -14.26 -6.13 11.70
C LEU A 289 -13.78 -4.69 11.96
N LEU A 290 -14.69 -3.72 12.10
CA LEU A 290 -14.31 -2.36 12.50
C LEU A 290 -13.70 -2.30 13.90
N THR A 291 -14.21 -3.09 14.86
CA THR A 291 -13.60 -3.15 16.20
C THR A 291 -12.19 -3.73 16.19
N LYS A 292 -11.88 -4.57 15.20
CA LYS A 292 -10.57 -5.19 14.98
C LYS A 292 -9.66 -4.36 14.05
N ASP A 293 -10.02 -3.12 13.72
CA ASP A 293 -9.30 -2.23 12.79
C ASP A 293 -9.17 -2.79 11.35
N ARG A 294 -10.00 -3.78 10.98
CA ARG A 294 -10.09 -4.36 9.63
C ARG A 294 -11.06 -3.56 8.76
N ILE A 295 -10.78 -2.26 8.64
CA ILE A 295 -11.70 -1.27 8.06
C ILE A 295 -12.05 -1.58 6.59
N SER A 296 -11.07 -2.01 5.80
CA SER A 296 -11.27 -2.28 4.35
C SER A 296 -12.18 -3.47 4.10
N GLU A 297 -12.13 -4.49 4.95
CA GLU A 297 -12.99 -5.67 4.85
C GLU A 297 -14.43 -5.34 5.23
N ALA A 298 -14.60 -4.63 6.36
CA ALA A 298 -15.88 -4.10 6.77
C ALA A 298 -16.52 -3.21 5.68
N PHE A 299 -15.69 -2.41 4.99
CA PHE A 299 -16.15 -1.54 3.91
C PHE A 299 -16.78 -2.33 2.75
N PHE A 300 -16.13 -3.37 2.25
CA PHE A 300 -16.66 -4.12 1.10
C PHE A 300 -17.93 -4.90 1.47
N ILE A 301 -18.02 -5.44 2.69
CA ILE A 301 -19.26 -6.08 3.19
C ILE A 301 -20.39 -5.05 3.25
N ALA A 302 -20.17 -3.93 3.94
CA ALA A 302 -21.19 -2.88 4.09
C ALA A 302 -21.63 -2.32 2.74
N ARG A 303 -20.68 -2.10 1.81
CA ARG A 303 -20.98 -1.54 0.50
C ARG A 303 -21.71 -2.51 -0.42
N ARG A 304 -21.46 -3.81 -0.30
CA ARG A 304 -22.21 -4.86 -1.02
C ARG A 304 -23.67 -4.92 -0.53
N LEU A 305 -23.87 -5.01 0.79
CA LEU A 305 -25.21 -4.99 1.39
C LEU A 305 -25.98 -3.69 1.05
N ALA A 306 -25.28 -2.55 1.02
CA ALA A 306 -25.86 -1.28 0.59
C ALA A 306 -26.29 -1.29 -0.90
N ALA A 307 -25.55 -1.99 -1.76
CA ALA A 307 -25.92 -2.16 -3.17
C ALA A 307 -27.18 -3.01 -3.35
N GLU A 308 -27.43 -3.95 -2.43
CA GLU A 308 -28.64 -4.79 -2.39
C GLU A 308 -29.86 -4.07 -1.80
N GLY A 309 -29.66 -2.90 -1.20
CA GLY A 309 -30.74 -2.04 -0.69
C GLY A 309 -30.89 -2.02 0.83
N ASP A 310 -29.95 -2.58 1.60
CA ASP A 310 -29.98 -2.49 3.07
C ASP A 310 -29.67 -1.06 3.54
N SER A 311 -30.67 -0.41 4.15
CA SER A 311 -30.58 0.96 4.64
C SER A 311 -29.61 1.14 5.81
N LYS A 312 -29.43 0.12 6.66
CA LYS A 312 -28.44 0.15 7.74
C LYS A 312 -27.03 0.04 7.16
N ALA A 313 -26.85 -0.82 6.15
CA ALA A 313 -25.56 -0.96 5.47
C ALA A 313 -25.14 0.30 4.69
N MET A 314 -26.11 1.05 4.15
CA MET A 314 -25.84 2.38 3.55
C MET A 314 -25.25 3.35 4.59
N ALA A 315 -25.90 3.47 5.75
CA ALA A 315 -25.41 4.32 6.84
C ALA A 315 -24.04 3.86 7.36
N LEU A 316 -23.82 2.55 7.46
CA LEU A 316 -22.52 1.98 7.84
C LEU A 316 -21.43 2.31 6.81
N THR A 317 -21.74 2.18 5.51
CA THR A 317 -20.80 2.51 4.43
C THR A 317 -20.34 3.97 4.50
N GLU A 318 -21.28 4.90 4.70
CA GLU A 318 -20.97 6.33 4.84
C GLU A 318 -20.06 6.59 6.05
N ARG A 319 -20.37 5.98 7.20
CA ARG A 319 -19.55 6.06 8.41
C ARG A 319 -18.12 5.54 8.17
N ILE A 320 -17.98 4.39 7.52
CA ILE A 320 -16.67 3.79 7.22
C ILE A 320 -15.88 4.70 6.26
N GLN A 321 -16.52 5.27 5.25
CA GLN A 321 -15.89 6.21 4.33
C GLN A 321 -15.39 7.47 5.01
N GLU A 322 -16.11 7.99 6.00
CA GLU A 322 -15.64 9.12 6.81
C GLU A 322 -14.42 8.74 7.66
N MET A 323 -14.41 7.55 8.27
CA MET A 323 -13.24 7.04 9.00
C MET A 323 -12.01 6.96 8.09
N MET A 324 -12.16 6.39 6.88
CA MET A 324 -11.08 6.27 5.90
C MET A 324 -10.58 7.61 5.35
N ARG A 325 -11.38 8.68 5.40
CA ARG A 325 -10.95 10.02 4.98
C ARG A 325 -10.16 10.76 6.07
N ASN A 326 -10.33 10.37 7.33
CA ASN A 326 -9.79 11.04 8.49
C ASN A 326 -8.58 10.33 9.13
N GLY A 327 -8.24 9.12 8.67
CA GLY A 327 -7.07 8.35 9.10
C GLY A 327 -6.00 8.29 8.02
#